data_AF-A0A953L6X4-F1
#
_entry.id   AF-A0A953L6X4-F1
#
_cell.length_a   1.000
_cell.length_b   1.000
_cell.length_c   1.000
_cell.angle_alpha   90.00
_cell.angle_beta   90.00
_cell.angle_gamma   90.00
#
_symmetry.space_group_name_H-M   'P 1'
#
loop_
_entity.id
_entity.type
_entity.pdbx_description
1 polymer ?
#
loop_
_entity_poly.entity_id
_entity_poly.type
_entity_poly.pdbx_seq_one_letter_code
_entity_poly.pdbx_strand_id
1 'polypeptide(L)'
;MNSDVAGYGDTLMYGLNNGPQSAGVTRAVREVCAERAMHCVGFPVYPPSDDRAFSGAGLGEAGEAGSADRVPTVSLGFQDHVGAHQMWLAFNGGEANGLAEGFVPRVFQLIHSAEDTMERIDPATVKTAGEVYAALVERLDAQLSE
;
A
#
# COMPACT_ATOMS: atom_id res chain seq x y z
N MET A 1 -1.85 8.28 -6.52
CA MET A 1 -1.30 7.43 -5.43
C MET A 1 -2.23 7.54 -4.25
N ASN A 2 -2.39 6.48 -3.49
CA ASN A 2 -3.18 6.45 -2.26
C ASN A 2 -2.26 6.07 -1.09
N SER A 3 -2.40 6.74 0.04
CA SER A 3 -1.64 6.47 1.26
C SER A 3 -2.63 6.18 2.38
N ASP A 4 -2.58 4.98 2.92
CA ASP A 4 -3.48 4.54 3.97
C ASP A 4 -2.69 3.80 5.05
N VAL A 5 -2.81 4.29 6.28
CA VAL A 5 -2.04 3.83 7.44
C VAL A 5 -0.51 3.84 7.20
N ALA A 6 0.09 5.04 7.30
CA ALA A 6 1.50 5.30 6.96
C ALA A 6 2.33 5.90 8.11
N GLY A 7 2.01 5.53 9.35
CA GLY A 7 2.61 6.12 10.57
C GLY A 7 3.44 5.16 11.42
N TYR A 8 3.70 3.93 10.95
CA TYR A 8 4.30 2.87 11.76
C TYR A 8 5.54 2.26 11.09
N GLY A 9 6.67 2.20 11.79
CA GLY A 9 7.87 1.48 11.35
C GLY A 9 8.52 1.99 10.05
N ASP A 10 9.27 1.12 9.36
CA ASP A 10 10.16 1.49 8.25
C ASP A 10 9.94 0.68 6.98
N THR A 11 8.95 -0.22 6.98
CA THR A 11 8.67 -1.11 5.86
C THR A 11 7.50 -0.57 5.03
N LEU A 12 7.79 -0.20 3.79
CA LEU A 12 6.77 0.25 2.83
C LEU A 12 6.01 -0.97 2.28
N MET A 13 4.71 -0.98 2.45
CA MET A 13 3.80 -1.94 1.83
C MET A 13 3.18 -1.31 0.59
N TYR A 14 3.06 -2.05 -0.51
CA TYR A 14 2.40 -1.55 -1.73
C TYR A 14 1.57 -2.62 -2.44
N GLY A 15 0.45 -2.20 -3.03
CA GLY A 15 -0.49 -3.10 -3.71
C GLY A 15 -0.07 -3.51 -5.13
N LEU A 16 -0.42 -4.74 -5.50
CA LEU A 16 -0.23 -5.32 -6.85
C LEU A 16 -1.55 -5.74 -7.52
N ASN A 17 -2.70 -5.61 -6.83
CA ASN A 17 -4.06 -5.90 -7.31
C ASN A 17 -4.78 -4.68 -7.93
N ASN A 18 -4.03 -3.65 -8.30
CA ASN A 18 -4.46 -2.37 -8.87
C ASN A 18 -4.65 -2.39 -10.40
N GLY A 19 -4.50 -3.55 -11.04
CA GLY A 19 -4.72 -3.77 -12.47
C GLY A 19 -3.52 -3.43 -13.37
N PRO A 20 -3.50 -3.95 -14.63
CA PRO A 20 -2.35 -3.81 -15.53
C PRO A 20 -1.99 -2.36 -15.90
N GLN A 21 -2.98 -1.46 -15.94
CA GLN A 21 -2.77 -0.03 -16.21
C GLN A 21 -1.87 0.64 -15.17
N SER A 22 -1.78 0.06 -13.97
CA SER A 22 -0.96 0.56 -12.87
C SER A 22 0.48 0.05 -12.91
N ALA A 23 0.88 -0.75 -13.92
CA ALA A 23 2.21 -1.35 -14.02
C ALA A 23 3.35 -0.31 -13.93
N GLY A 24 3.22 0.82 -14.63
CA GLY A 24 4.19 1.92 -14.56
C GLY A 24 4.35 2.49 -13.14
N VAL A 25 3.24 2.69 -12.44
CA VAL A 25 3.23 3.17 -11.06
C VAL A 25 3.89 2.17 -10.11
N THR A 26 3.57 0.87 -10.23
CA THR A 26 4.19 -0.18 -9.39
C THR A 26 5.69 -0.33 -9.66
N ARG A 27 6.12 -0.14 -10.91
CA ARG A 27 7.54 -0.11 -11.28
C ARG A 27 8.25 1.07 -10.61
N ALA A 28 7.68 2.27 -10.68
CA ALA A 28 8.24 3.45 -10.02
C ALA A 28 8.41 3.25 -8.51
N VAL A 29 7.44 2.59 -7.84
CA VAL A 29 7.57 2.20 -6.42
C VAL A 29 8.78 1.31 -6.19
N ARG A 30 8.94 0.24 -6.98
CA ARG A 30 10.08 -0.68 -6.85
C ARG A 30 11.43 0.01 -7.09
N GLU A 31 11.49 0.94 -8.03
CA GLU A 31 12.68 1.74 -8.31
C GLU A 31 13.02 2.65 -7.14
N VAL A 32 12.06 3.39 -6.58
CA VAL A 32 12.28 4.23 -5.37
C VAL A 32 12.78 3.38 -4.21
N CYS A 33 12.16 2.22 -3.97
CA CYS A 33 12.58 1.28 -2.93
C CYS A 33 14.02 0.82 -3.10
N ALA A 34 14.41 0.47 -4.33
CA ALA A 34 15.75 0.01 -4.64
C ALA A 34 16.80 1.11 -4.47
N GLU A 35 16.55 2.30 -5.01
CA GLU A 35 17.46 3.46 -4.92
C GLU A 35 17.71 3.91 -3.48
N ARG A 36 16.66 3.85 -2.65
CA ARG A 36 16.72 4.24 -1.24
C ARG A 36 17.13 3.10 -0.31
N ALA A 37 17.39 1.90 -0.84
CA ALA A 37 17.71 0.69 -0.08
C ALA A 37 16.70 0.39 1.05
N MET A 38 15.40 0.57 0.77
CA MET A 38 14.32 0.41 1.74
C MET A 38 13.77 -1.01 1.78
N HIS A 39 13.24 -1.41 2.95
CA HIS A 39 12.40 -2.59 3.06
C HIS A 39 11.03 -2.29 2.43
N CYS A 40 10.76 -2.93 1.30
CA CYS A 40 9.48 -2.79 0.61
C CYS A 40 8.87 -4.15 0.31
N VAL A 41 7.58 -4.30 0.59
CA VAL A 41 6.83 -5.54 0.42
C VAL A 41 5.66 -5.32 -0.53
N GLY A 42 5.67 -6.05 -1.65
CA GLY A 42 4.55 -6.08 -2.59
C GLY A 42 3.48 -7.05 -2.15
N PHE A 43 2.23 -6.60 -2.14
CA PHE A 43 1.07 -7.39 -1.72
C PHE A 43 0.28 -7.79 -2.96
N PRO A 44 0.22 -9.08 -3.31
CA PRO A 44 -0.67 -9.57 -4.37
C PRO A 44 -2.11 -9.13 -4.19
N VAL A 45 -2.58 -9.11 -2.95
CA VAL A 45 -3.84 -8.53 -2.49
C VAL A 45 -3.51 -7.53 -1.39
N TYR A 46 -3.65 -6.24 -1.70
CA TYR A 46 -3.53 -5.15 -0.73
C TYR A 46 -4.82 -5.03 0.10
N PRO A 47 -4.74 -4.60 1.39
CA PRO A 47 -5.92 -4.19 2.14
C PRO A 47 -6.81 -3.23 1.34
N PRO A 48 -8.14 -3.38 1.36
CA PRO A 48 -9.04 -2.48 0.62
C PRO A 48 -8.83 -1.02 1.04
N SER A 49 -8.67 -0.13 0.07
CA SER A 49 -8.54 1.31 0.29
C SER A 49 -9.12 2.10 -0.89
N ASP A 50 -8.99 3.43 -0.87
CA ASP A 50 -9.64 4.35 -1.81
C ASP A 50 -9.18 4.18 -3.26
N ASP A 51 -8.00 3.59 -3.50
CA ASP A 51 -7.49 3.32 -4.85
C ASP A 51 -8.44 2.47 -5.70
N ARG A 52 -9.29 1.66 -5.06
CA ARG A 52 -10.26 0.79 -5.74
C ARG A 52 -11.33 1.58 -6.50
N ALA A 53 -11.70 2.76 -6.02
CA ALA A 53 -12.67 3.63 -6.69
C ALA A 53 -12.11 4.19 -8.01
N PHE A 54 -10.79 4.34 -8.11
CA PHE A 54 -10.10 4.91 -9.27
C PHE A 54 -9.58 3.83 -10.23
N SER A 55 -9.05 2.73 -9.70
CA SER A 55 -8.56 1.60 -10.50
C SER A 55 -9.68 0.70 -11.03
N GLY A 56 -10.87 0.76 -10.42
CA GLY A 56 -11.94 -0.21 -10.63
C GLY A 56 -11.62 -1.60 -10.06
N ALA A 57 -10.62 -1.72 -9.18
CA ALA A 57 -10.21 -3.00 -8.60
C ALA A 57 -11.34 -3.64 -7.76
N GLY A 58 -11.74 -4.84 -8.17
CA GLY A 58 -12.82 -5.60 -7.55
C GLY A 58 -14.24 -5.11 -7.88
N LEU A 59 -14.39 -4.22 -8.87
CA LEU A 59 -15.69 -3.95 -9.51
C LEU A 59 -15.88 -4.97 -10.64
N GLY A 60 -16.55 -6.08 -10.34
CA GLY A 60 -16.82 -7.15 -11.30
C GLY A 60 -17.90 -6.83 -12.34
N GLU A 61 -18.79 -5.86 -12.06
CA GLU A 61 -19.99 -5.60 -12.88
C GLU A 61 -20.47 -4.14 -12.80
N ALA A 62 -19.58 -3.17 -12.59
CA ALA A 62 -19.95 -1.77 -12.78
C ALA A 62 -20.00 -1.51 -14.29
N GLY A 63 -21.20 -1.57 -14.87
CA GLY A 63 -21.45 -1.50 -16.31
C GLY A 63 -20.68 -0.37 -17.01
N GLU A 64 -20.18 -0.69 -18.21
CA GLU A 64 -19.76 0.18 -19.32
C GLU A 64 -18.91 1.45 -19.07
N ALA A 65 -18.47 1.77 -17.85
CA ALA A 65 -17.28 2.59 -17.67
C ALA A 65 -16.09 1.70 -18.07
N GLY A 66 -15.74 1.77 -19.35
CA GLY A 66 -14.76 0.91 -19.99
C GLY A 66 -13.40 0.96 -19.29
N SER A 67 -12.55 -0.02 -19.57
CA SER A 67 -11.14 -0.05 -19.11
C SER A 67 -10.36 1.25 -19.36
N ALA A 68 -10.84 2.12 -20.25
CA ALA A 68 -10.32 3.45 -20.55
C ALA A 68 -10.48 4.49 -19.42
N ASP A 69 -11.47 4.33 -18.53
CA ASP A 69 -11.71 5.27 -17.41
C ASP A 69 -10.93 4.90 -16.14
N ARG A 70 -10.18 3.78 -16.17
CA ARG A 70 -9.41 3.31 -15.02
C ARG A 70 -8.11 4.10 -14.89
N VAL A 71 -7.94 4.74 -13.74
CA VAL A 71 -6.76 5.54 -13.45
C VAL A 71 -5.64 4.63 -12.93
N PRO A 72 -4.38 4.78 -13.40
CA PRO A 72 -3.22 4.15 -12.78
C PRO A 72 -3.09 4.60 -11.33
N THR A 73 -3.07 3.65 -10.41
CA THR A 73 -3.02 3.94 -8.96
C THR A 73 -2.10 2.97 -8.25
N VAL A 74 -1.77 3.26 -7.00
CA VAL A 74 -1.11 2.33 -6.08
C VAL A 74 -1.52 2.75 -4.68
N SER A 75 -1.84 1.78 -3.82
CA SER A 75 -2.00 1.98 -2.39
C SER A 75 -0.70 1.68 -1.67
N LEU A 76 -0.33 2.59 -0.77
CA LEU A 76 0.91 2.61 -0.01
C LEU A 76 0.58 2.71 1.47
N GLY A 77 1.41 2.09 2.30
CA GLY A 77 1.29 2.15 3.76
C GLY A 77 2.64 1.79 4.38
N PHE A 78 2.81 2.12 5.65
CA PHE A 78 4.03 1.81 6.40
C PHE A 78 3.68 1.05 7.66
N GLN A 79 4.43 -0.02 7.91
CA GLN A 79 4.41 -0.79 9.15
C GLN A 79 5.84 -1.11 9.57
N ASP A 80 6.02 -1.58 10.80
CA ASP A 80 7.25 -2.30 11.12
C ASP A 80 7.32 -3.62 10.33
N HIS A 81 8.51 -4.20 10.23
CA HIS A 81 8.74 -5.42 9.45
C HIS A 81 7.81 -6.59 9.87
N VAL A 82 7.51 -6.72 11.17
CA VAL A 82 6.65 -7.80 11.69
C VAL A 82 5.19 -7.55 11.31
N GLY A 83 4.70 -6.33 11.52
CA GLY A 83 3.35 -5.90 11.16
C GLY A 83 3.11 -6.02 9.66
N ALA A 84 4.04 -5.57 8.83
CA ALA A 84 3.98 -5.72 7.37
C ALA A 84 3.87 -7.19 6.95
N HIS A 85 4.69 -8.07 7.55
CA HIS A 85 4.65 -9.49 7.22
C HIS A 85 3.37 -10.18 7.71
N GLN A 86 2.90 -9.87 8.92
CA GLN A 86 1.64 -10.39 9.45
C GLN A 86 0.44 -9.96 8.61
N MET A 87 0.41 -8.70 8.18
CA MET A 87 -0.61 -8.22 7.23
C MET A 87 -0.49 -8.96 5.90
N TRP A 88 0.72 -9.15 5.38
CA TRP A 88 0.91 -9.91 4.14
C TRP A 88 0.31 -11.32 4.26
N LEU A 89 0.61 -12.05 5.34
CA LEU A 89 0.07 -13.39 5.60
C LEU A 89 -1.46 -13.39 5.73
N ALA A 90 -2.03 -12.40 6.42
CA ALA A 90 -3.47 -12.29 6.62
C ALA A 90 -4.24 -12.15 5.30
N PHE A 91 -3.70 -11.42 4.31
CA PHE A 91 -4.37 -11.21 3.02
C PHE A 91 -3.91 -12.18 1.91
N ASN A 92 -2.68 -12.72 2.00
CA ASN A 92 -2.04 -13.41 0.87
C ASN A 92 -1.57 -14.84 1.19
N GLY A 93 -1.56 -15.24 2.46
CA GLY A 93 -1.01 -16.55 2.87
C GLY A 93 -1.98 -17.73 2.71
N GLY A 94 -3.25 -17.49 2.35
CA GLY A 94 -4.28 -18.54 2.27
C GLY A 94 -4.72 -19.10 3.63
N GLU A 95 -5.46 -20.21 3.63
CA GLU A 95 -6.02 -20.80 4.86
C GLU A 95 -4.96 -21.31 5.84
N ALA A 96 -3.81 -21.78 5.32
CA ALA A 96 -2.70 -22.29 6.12
C ALA A 96 -1.53 -21.29 6.21
N ASN A 97 -1.84 -20.01 6.40
CA ASN A 97 -0.85 -18.91 6.41
C ASN A 97 0.09 -18.89 7.63
N GLY A 98 -0.13 -19.75 8.63
CA GLY A 98 0.69 -19.84 9.84
C GLY A 98 0.35 -18.81 10.93
N LEU A 99 -0.63 -17.95 10.72
CA LEU A 99 -1.22 -17.14 11.80
C LEU A 99 -2.14 -18.03 12.65
N ALA A 100 -2.20 -17.76 13.95
CA ALA A 100 -3.12 -18.45 14.84
C ALA A 100 -4.58 -18.13 14.45
N GLU A 101 -5.49 -19.07 14.69
CA GLU A 101 -6.92 -18.84 14.48
C GLU A 101 -7.39 -17.63 15.30
N GLY A 102 -8.13 -16.71 14.65
CA GLY A 102 -8.59 -15.47 15.26
C GLY A 102 -7.50 -14.41 15.48
N PHE A 103 -6.26 -14.65 15.02
CA PHE A 103 -5.21 -13.64 15.08
C PHE A 103 -5.55 -12.44 14.18
N VAL A 104 -5.50 -11.24 14.77
CA VAL A 104 -5.69 -9.98 14.06
C VAL A 104 -4.39 -9.18 14.16
N PRO A 105 -3.75 -8.80 13.04
CA PRO A 105 -2.57 -7.93 13.05
C PRO A 105 -2.78 -6.66 13.90
N ARG A 106 -1.74 -6.24 14.63
CA ARG A 106 -1.85 -5.16 15.64
C ARG A 106 -2.47 -3.88 15.09
N VAL A 107 -2.12 -3.49 13.87
CA VAL A 107 -2.66 -2.29 13.25
C VAL A 107 -4.19 -2.32 13.14
N PHE A 108 -4.80 -3.47 12.84
CA PHE A 108 -6.25 -3.61 12.74
C PHE A 108 -6.96 -3.64 14.10
N GLN A 109 -6.22 -3.91 15.18
CA GLN A 109 -6.74 -3.74 16.54
C GLN A 109 -6.70 -2.27 16.97
N LEU A 110 -5.82 -1.48 16.35
CA LEU A 110 -5.55 -0.10 16.71
C LEU A 110 -6.42 0.88 15.94
N ILE A 111 -6.40 0.81 14.60
CA ILE A 111 -7.18 1.72 13.76
C ILE A 111 -8.67 1.57 14.07
N HIS A 112 -9.41 2.68 13.94
CA HIS A 112 -10.84 2.75 14.31
C HIS A 112 -11.13 2.46 15.80
N SER A 113 -10.13 2.55 16.68
CA SER A 113 -10.32 2.49 18.13
C SER A 113 -10.02 3.85 18.79
N ALA A 114 -10.41 4.01 20.05
CA ALA A 114 -10.03 5.17 20.85
C ALA A 114 -8.52 5.22 21.16
N GLU A 115 -7.78 4.13 20.92
CA GLU A 115 -6.33 4.09 21.13
C GLU A 115 -5.53 4.64 19.92
N ASP A 116 -6.19 4.87 18.77
CA ASP A 116 -5.57 5.47 17.59
C ASP A 116 -5.30 6.96 17.84
N THR A 117 -4.13 7.22 18.40
CA THR A 117 -3.75 8.49 19.03
C THR A 117 -2.35 8.89 18.58
N MET A 118 -1.98 10.15 18.78
CA MET A 118 -0.68 10.67 18.34
C MET A 118 0.51 9.94 18.98
N GLU A 119 0.33 9.39 20.19
CA GLU A 119 1.32 8.60 20.91
C GLU A 119 1.66 7.27 20.22
N ARG A 120 0.83 6.82 19.27
CA ARG A 120 1.05 5.59 18.51
C ARG A 120 1.83 5.82 17.22
N ILE A 121 1.90 7.06 16.73
CA ILE A 121 2.55 7.40 15.48
C ILE A 121 4.05 7.55 15.70
N ASP A 122 4.85 6.95 14.81
CA ASP A 122 6.29 7.19 14.74
C ASP A 122 6.57 8.39 13.80
N PRO A 123 7.08 9.52 14.33
CA PRO A 123 7.40 10.68 13.51
C PRO A 123 8.44 10.40 12.42
N ALA A 124 9.36 9.46 12.65
CA ALA A 124 10.36 9.06 11.65
C ALA A 124 9.70 8.35 10.47
N THR A 125 8.67 7.55 10.71
CA THR A 125 7.87 6.96 9.64
C THR A 125 7.16 8.03 8.83
N VAL A 126 6.49 8.98 9.48
CA VAL A 126 5.76 10.06 8.76
C VAL A 126 6.72 10.87 7.88
N LYS A 127 7.91 11.19 8.39
CA LYS A 127 8.97 11.84 7.60
C LYS A 127 9.36 11.00 6.39
N THR A 128 9.65 9.72 6.61
CA THR A 128 10.05 8.78 5.56
C THR A 128 8.96 8.62 4.50
N ALA A 129 7.71 8.48 4.90
CA ALA A 129 6.55 8.39 4.02
C ALA A 129 6.45 9.64 3.14
N GLY A 130 6.55 10.84 3.72
CA GLY A 130 6.54 12.10 2.97
C GLY A 130 7.66 12.17 1.93
N GLU A 131 8.88 11.79 2.30
CA GLU A 131 10.04 11.78 1.39
C GLU A 131 9.90 10.77 0.25
N VAL A 132 9.32 9.59 0.53
CA VAL A 132 9.03 8.57 -0.48
C VAL A 132 7.93 9.04 -1.43
N TYR A 133 6.86 9.64 -0.91
CA TYR A 133 5.77 10.16 -1.75
C TYR A 133 6.25 11.28 -2.67
N ALA A 134 7.08 12.20 -2.18
CA ALA A 134 7.69 13.23 -3.00
C ALA A 134 8.51 12.62 -4.15
N ALA A 135 9.40 11.67 -3.87
CA ALA A 135 10.21 11.03 -4.90
C ALA A 135 9.38 10.20 -5.90
N LEU A 136 8.29 9.57 -5.45
CA LEU A 136 7.38 8.88 -6.36
C LEU A 136 6.67 9.87 -7.30
N VAL A 137 6.19 11.00 -6.78
CA VAL A 137 5.56 12.04 -7.61
C VAL A 137 6.57 12.58 -8.63
N GLU A 138 7.76 12.96 -8.19
CA GLU A 138 8.83 13.47 -9.09
C GLU A 138 9.19 12.47 -10.19
N ARG A 139 9.29 11.18 -9.84
CA ARG A 139 9.57 10.12 -10.81
C ARG A 139 8.46 9.96 -11.83
N LEU A 140 7.22 9.90 -11.38
CA LEU A 140 6.07 9.72 -12.26
C LEU A 140 5.89 10.94 -13.16
N ASP A 141 6.10 12.15 -12.66
CA ASP A 141 6.06 13.39 -13.43
C ASP A 141 7.11 13.42 -14.55
N ALA A 142 8.35 13.03 -14.22
CA ALA A 142 9.42 12.91 -15.21
C ALA A 142 9.07 11.88 -16.30
N GLN A 143 8.55 10.71 -15.93
CA GLN A 143 8.15 9.65 -16.86
C GLN A 143 6.97 10.06 -17.78
N LEU A 144 6.12 10.98 -17.34
CA LEU A 144 5.01 11.51 -18.15
C LEU A 144 5.44 12.62 -19.12
N SER A 145 6.62 13.19 -18.91
CA SER A 145 7.16 14.30 -19.70
C SER A 145 8.10 13.83 -20.83
N GLU A 146 8.45 12.54 -20.87
CA GLU A 146 9.23 11.86 -21.91
C GLU A 146 8.33 11.28 -23.02
#